data_AF-A0A0F8VBM8-F1
#
_entry.id   AF-A0A0F8VBM8-F1
#
_cell.length_a   1.000
_cell.length_b   1.000
_cell.length_c   1.000
_cell.angle_alpha   90.00
_cell.angle_beta   90.00
_cell.angle_gamma   90.00
#
_symmetry.space_group_name_H-M   'P 1'
#
loop_
_entity.id
_entity.type
_entity.pdbx_description
1 polymer ?
#
loop_
_entity_poly.entity_id
_entity_poly.type
_entity_poly.pdbx_seq_one_letter_code
_entity_poly.pdbx_strand_id
1 'polypeptide(L)'
;VYKKFYYNTYSEFIENLGIEPEDSVEPLRYLTKRLCDEWGAQERKYGFFQIVNIDKIKKTALENWSNKFEKKEALMDAITAITTHQLDPFKKIDAERWLLGELMATRELSRLNLKNDLRKRDNAFVMLKILIENLRKESILFIDDFERIISIMNPIDDEAEEIFDPSWLYGNKQSPDKISAEKTFDKILELLSIKGLKIIITLKSLEYFGEIKKKIEEKNKNLLILVKNPLDMPSFTEEDVFQLYKEHLDLFFANIDYKEYSKHFSTSLFPINKKILKTIFSETQGNPREVIKHLIKIFNEIVISNEKLEDILKKHQ
;
A
#
# COMPACT_ATOMS: atom_id res chain seq x y z
N VAL A 1 -4.72 17.60 9.78
CA VAL A 1 -3.58 17.74 8.83
C VAL A 1 -3.93 16.98 7.57
N TYR A 2 -4.37 17.66 6.51
CA TYR A 2 -4.63 17.02 5.21
C TYR A 2 -3.29 16.48 4.67
N LYS A 3 -3.01 15.21 4.92
CA LYS A 3 -1.81 14.56 4.42
C LYS A 3 -1.97 14.38 2.90
N LYS A 4 -0.95 14.81 2.14
CA LYS A 4 -0.98 14.83 0.68
C LYS A 4 -0.65 13.43 0.14
N PHE A 5 -1.53 12.86 -0.68
CA PHE A 5 -1.44 11.51 -1.26
C PHE A 5 0.00 11.02 -1.56
N TYR A 6 0.74 11.66 -2.47
CA TYR A 6 2.10 11.20 -2.83
C TYR A 6 3.10 11.22 -1.69
N TYR A 7 2.98 12.18 -0.77
CA TYR A 7 3.85 12.21 0.39
C TYR A 7 3.61 11.00 1.28
N ASN A 8 2.35 10.60 1.49
CA ASN A 8 2.05 9.39 2.28
C ASN A 8 2.55 8.13 1.59
N THR A 9 2.26 7.97 0.29
CA THR A 9 2.75 6.83 -0.48
C THR A 9 4.27 6.76 -0.45
N TYR A 10 4.95 7.91 -0.51
CA TYR A 10 6.40 7.98 -0.39
C TYR A 10 6.88 7.58 1.01
N SER A 11 6.28 8.11 2.07
CA SER A 11 6.66 7.77 3.44
C SER A 11 6.49 6.28 3.71
N GLU A 12 5.34 5.70 3.36
CA GLU A 12 5.09 4.26 3.49
C GLU A 12 6.10 3.45 2.66
N PHE A 13 6.43 3.91 1.45
CA PHE A 13 7.43 3.24 0.63
C PHE A 13 8.82 3.27 1.27
N ILE A 14 9.25 4.40 1.82
CA ILE A 14 10.55 4.52 2.50
C ILE A 14 10.61 3.65 3.76
N GLU A 15 9.53 3.60 4.55
CA GLU A 15 9.44 2.75 5.73
C GLU A 15 9.63 1.27 5.37
N ASN A 16 9.05 0.82 4.25
CA ASN A 16 9.21 -0.56 3.76
C ASN A 16 10.54 -0.80 3.03
N LEU A 17 11.14 0.24 2.44
CA LEU A 17 12.44 0.13 1.77
C LEU A 17 13.59 -0.03 2.78
N GLY A 18 13.45 0.45 4.01
CA GLY A 18 14.51 0.37 5.02
C GLY A 18 15.73 1.25 4.73
N ILE A 19 16.56 1.45 5.75
CA ILE A 19 17.72 2.35 5.68
C ILE A 19 19.02 1.55 5.56
N GLU A 20 19.11 0.42 6.26
CA GLU A 20 20.29 -0.43 6.33
C GLU A 20 20.08 -1.81 5.65
N PRO A 21 21.17 -2.52 5.27
CA PRO A 21 21.09 -3.82 4.59
C PRO A 21 20.35 -4.92 5.36
N GLU A 22 20.22 -4.77 6.67
CA GLU A 22 19.47 -5.68 7.53
C GLU A 22 17.95 -5.49 7.38
N ASP A 23 17.52 -4.27 7.00
CA ASP A 23 16.12 -3.89 6.86
C ASP A 23 15.54 -4.31 5.50
N SER A 24 16.37 -4.34 4.45
CA SER A 24 15.91 -4.69 3.11
C SER A 24 17.01 -5.15 2.15
N VAL A 25 16.55 -5.76 1.04
CA VAL A 25 17.41 -6.26 -0.03
C VAL A 25 18.12 -5.13 -0.79
N GLU A 26 17.60 -3.90 -0.77
CA GLU A 26 18.20 -2.75 -1.45
C GLU A 26 17.92 -1.43 -0.70
N PRO A 27 18.72 -1.11 0.34
CA PRO A 27 18.43 0.03 1.21
C PRO A 27 18.61 1.39 0.53
N LEU A 28 17.95 2.42 1.07
CA LEU A 28 18.00 3.80 0.55
C LEU A 28 19.43 4.33 0.36
N ARG A 29 20.33 4.06 1.33
CA ARG A 29 21.74 4.49 1.26
C ARG A 29 22.49 3.83 0.11
N TYR A 30 22.24 2.55 -0.15
CA TYR A 30 22.86 1.81 -1.25
C TYR A 30 22.36 2.32 -2.60
N LEU A 31 21.04 2.49 -2.74
CA LEU A 31 20.41 2.99 -3.96
C LEU A 31 20.92 4.39 -4.32
N THR A 32 20.91 5.32 -3.36
CA THR A 32 21.38 6.70 -3.58
C THR A 32 22.88 6.76 -3.92
N LYS A 33 23.69 5.87 -3.32
CA LYS A 33 25.11 5.73 -3.67
C LYS A 33 25.30 5.25 -5.11
N ARG A 34 24.58 4.20 -5.53
CA ARG A 34 24.63 3.69 -6.91
C ARG A 34 24.26 4.78 -7.92
N LEU A 35 23.17 5.50 -7.66
CA LEU A 35 22.74 6.60 -8.53
C LEU A 35 23.84 7.65 -8.70
N CYS A 36 24.49 8.06 -7.61
CA CYS A 36 25.62 8.99 -7.69
C CYS A 36 26.81 8.40 -8.47
N ASP A 37 27.12 7.13 -8.26
CA ASP A 37 28.19 6.43 -8.96
C ASP A 37 27.94 6.40 -10.48
N GLU A 38 26.70 6.15 -10.91
CA GLU A 38 26.27 6.22 -12.32
C GLU A 38 26.38 7.62 -12.94
N TRP A 39 26.24 8.67 -12.13
CA TRP A 39 26.42 10.06 -12.56
C TRP A 39 27.89 10.50 -12.61
N GLY A 40 28.83 9.58 -12.38
CA GLY A 40 30.26 9.86 -12.46
C GLY A 40 30.95 10.07 -11.12
N ALA A 41 30.30 9.77 -9.98
CA ALA A 41 30.98 9.82 -8.69
C ALA A 41 32.13 8.79 -8.60
N GLN A 42 32.19 7.75 -9.46
CA GLN A 42 33.28 6.75 -9.46
C GLN A 42 34.61 7.22 -10.06
N GLU A 43 34.70 8.43 -10.66
CA GLU A 43 36.00 9.05 -11.03
C GLU A 43 36.97 9.12 -9.80
N ARG A 44 36.44 8.91 -8.58
CA ARG A 44 37.10 8.60 -7.30
C ARG A 44 38.34 7.70 -7.31
N LYS A 45 38.47 6.70 -8.18
CA LYS A 45 39.45 5.61 -7.91
C LYS A 45 40.92 5.92 -8.27
N TYR A 46 41.23 7.04 -8.91
CA TYR A 46 42.60 7.36 -9.31
C TYR A 46 42.95 8.84 -9.06
N GLY A 47 43.39 9.19 -7.84
CA GLY A 47 44.00 10.51 -7.57
C GLY A 47 43.95 10.94 -6.10
N PHE A 48 45.10 11.34 -5.54
CA PHE A 48 45.29 11.57 -4.10
C PHE A 48 44.61 12.83 -3.52
N PHE A 49 44.15 13.78 -4.35
CA PHE A 49 43.42 14.97 -3.89
C PHE A 49 42.53 15.51 -5.02
N GLN A 50 41.25 15.15 -5.05
CA GLN A 50 40.28 15.85 -5.90
C GLN A 50 39.02 16.17 -5.09
N ILE A 51 38.76 17.47 -4.95
CA ILE A 51 37.49 18.00 -4.49
C ILE A 51 36.43 17.55 -5.50
N VAL A 52 35.46 16.75 -5.06
CA VAL A 52 34.38 16.29 -5.93
C VAL A 52 33.66 17.51 -6.50
N ASN A 53 33.63 17.64 -7.82
CA ASN A 53 32.84 18.68 -8.47
C ASN A 53 31.37 18.24 -8.48
N ILE A 54 30.68 18.54 -7.38
CA ILE A 54 29.26 18.24 -7.17
C ILE A 54 28.43 18.83 -8.32
N ASP A 55 28.79 20.01 -8.83
CA ASP A 55 28.07 20.67 -9.93
C ASP A 55 28.21 19.91 -11.26
N LYS A 56 29.39 19.34 -11.55
CA LYS A 56 29.58 18.45 -12.72
C LYS A 56 28.65 17.24 -12.62
N ILE A 57 28.61 16.57 -11.47
CA ILE A 57 27.77 15.37 -11.26
C ILE A 57 26.28 15.71 -11.38
N LYS A 58 25.84 16.82 -10.78
CA LYS A 58 24.46 17.32 -10.91
C LYS A 58 24.09 17.60 -12.36
N LYS A 59 25.01 18.20 -13.13
CA LYS A 59 24.79 18.48 -14.55
C LYS A 59 24.62 17.19 -15.35
N THR A 60 25.49 16.21 -15.14
CA THR A 60 25.37 14.88 -15.79
C THR A 60 24.07 14.19 -15.42
N ALA A 61 23.66 14.21 -14.14
CA ALA A 61 22.39 13.66 -13.70
C ALA A 61 21.20 14.34 -14.40
N LEU A 62 21.22 15.68 -14.51
CA LEU A 62 20.18 16.45 -15.18
C LEU A 62 20.13 16.16 -16.69
N GLU A 63 21.26 16.08 -17.37
CA GLU A 63 21.33 15.72 -18.79
C GLU A 63 20.70 14.34 -19.03
N ASN A 64 21.08 13.35 -18.22
CA ASN A 64 20.58 11.98 -18.32
C ASN A 64 19.07 11.86 -18.05
N TRP A 65 18.53 12.68 -17.15
CA TRP A 65 17.16 12.52 -16.65
C TRP A 65 16.17 13.58 -17.13
N SER A 66 16.62 14.70 -17.68
CA SER A 66 15.76 15.80 -18.14
C SER A 66 14.66 15.40 -19.11
N ASN A 67 14.92 14.40 -19.96
CA ASN A 67 13.94 13.89 -20.92
C ASN A 67 12.94 12.88 -20.32
N LYS A 68 13.23 12.33 -19.13
CA LYS A 68 12.40 11.31 -18.45
C LYS A 68 11.40 11.91 -17.45
N PHE A 69 11.60 13.15 -17.05
CA PHE A 69 10.80 13.83 -16.05
C PHE A 69 10.34 15.20 -16.53
N GLU A 70 9.02 15.40 -16.57
CA GLU A 70 8.42 16.69 -16.96
C GLU A 70 8.69 17.79 -15.92
N LYS A 71 8.67 17.42 -14.63
CA LYS A 71 8.79 18.36 -13.50
C LYS A 71 10.26 18.65 -13.16
N LYS A 72 10.87 19.54 -13.93
CA LYS A 72 12.30 19.89 -13.80
C LYS A 72 12.70 20.41 -12.42
N GLU A 73 11.84 21.20 -11.76
CA GLU A 73 12.14 21.74 -10.42
C GLU A 73 12.24 20.63 -9.36
N ALA A 74 11.26 19.74 -9.34
CA ALA A 74 11.25 18.58 -8.44
C ALA A 74 12.44 17.63 -8.72
N LEU A 75 12.79 17.45 -9.99
CA LEU A 75 13.97 16.67 -10.39
C LEU A 75 15.27 17.29 -9.86
N MET A 76 15.43 18.61 -9.98
CA MET A 76 16.61 19.31 -9.46
C MET A 76 16.73 19.19 -7.93
N ASP A 77 15.62 19.32 -7.21
CA ASP A 77 15.57 19.12 -5.75
C ASP A 77 16.00 17.67 -5.40
N ALA A 78 15.44 16.66 -6.09
CA ALA A 78 15.77 15.26 -5.85
C ALA A 78 17.26 14.95 -6.13
N ILE A 79 17.79 15.38 -7.28
CA ILE A 79 19.22 15.20 -7.62
C ILE A 79 20.10 15.91 -6.58
N THR A 80 19.72 17.12 -6.15
CA THR A 80 20.47 17.88 -5.15
C THR A 80 20.49 17.16 -3.81
N ALA A 81 19.36 16.62 -3.35
CA ALA A 81 19.31 15.85 -2.11
C ALA A 81 20.17 14.58 -2.19
N ILE A 82 20.05 13.80 -3.28
CA ILE A 82 20.82 12.56 -3.47
C ILE A 82 22.34 12.84 -3.53
N THR A 83 22.75 13.83 -4.33
CA THR A 83 24.17 14.20 -4.46
C THR A 83 24.73 14.75 -3.16
N THR A 84 23.98 15.60 -2.45
CA THR A 84 24.41 16.18 -1.16
C THR A 84 24.57 15.08 -0.11
N HIS A 85 23.61 14.16 0.00
CA HIS A 85 23.68 13.02 0.92
C HIS A 85 24.95 12.16 0.69
N GLN A 86 25.35 11.95 -0.57
CA GLN A 86 26.46 11.07 -0.91
C GLN A 86 27.84 11.75 -0.98
N LEU A 87 27.89 13.06 -1.23
CA LEU A 87 29.12 13.76 -1.58
C LEU A 87 29.51 14.89 -0.60
N ASP A 88 28.58 15.43 0.18
CA ASP A 88 28.83 16.53 1.12
C ASP A 88 28.78 16.02 2.57
N PRO A 89 29.94 15.81 3.24
CA PRO A 89 29.99 15.33 4.61
C PRO A 89 29.29 16.25 5.62
N PHE A 90 29.23 17.56 5.36
CA PHE A 90 28.69 18.55 6.29
C PHE A 90 27.17 18.64 6.23
N LYS A 91 26.60 18.39 5.04
CA LYS A 91 25.15 18.45 4.81
C LYS A 91 24.49 17.08 4.70
N LYS A 92 25.27 16.00 4.84
CA LYS A 92 24.83 14.61 4.70
C LYS A 92 23.58 14.31 5.53
N ILE A 93 23.59 14.64 6.82
CA ILE A 93 22.50 14.30 7.76
C ILE A 93 21.21 15.02 7.36
N ASP A 94 21.27 16.30 7.02
CA ASP A 94 20.08 17.05 6.60
C ASP A 94 19.51 16.52 5.28
N ALA A 95 20.38 16.16 4.33
CA ALA A 95 19.96 15.60 3.06
C ALA A 95 19.33 14.21 3.25
N GLU A 96 19.87 13.40 4.18
CA GLU A 96 19.27 12.13 4.57
C GLU A 96 17.89 12.32 5.20
N ARG A 97 17.72 13.26 6.12
CA ARG A 97 16.42 13.61 6.70
C ARG A 97 15.39 14.00 5.62
N TRP A 98 15.81 14.77 4.62
CA TRP A 98 14.95 15.08 3.46
C TRP A 98 14.59 13.83 2.67
N LEU A 99 15.54 12.92 2.40
CA LEU A 99 15.29 11.64 1.72
C LEU A 99 14.44 10.67 2.54
N LEU A 100 14.40 10.82 3.87
CA LEU A 100 13.52 10.04 4.74
C LEU A 100 12.10 10.65 4.82
N GLY A 101 11.84 11.75 4.12
CA GLY A 101 10.54 12.41 4.17
C GLY A 101 10.31 13.27 5.40
N GLU A 102 11.35 13.61 6.18
CA GLU A 102 11.15 14.47 7.34
C GLU A 102 10.71 15.89 6.95
N LEU A 103 9.97 16.52 7.86
CA LEU A 103 9.53 17.90 7.69
C LEU A 103 10.71 18.85 7.88
N MET A 104 11.07 19.54 6.80
CA MET A 104 12.19 20.49 6.79
C MET A 104 11.67 21.92 6.97
N ALA A 105 12.33 22.69 7.83
CA ALA A 105 12.12 24.13 7.94
C ALA A 105 12.74 24.85 6.73
N THR A 106 12.23 26.04 6.39
CA THR A 106 12.74 26.83 5.26
C THR A 106 14.25 27.08 5.34
N ARG A 107 14.80 27.27 6.55
CA ARG A 107 16.25 27.45 6.76
C ARG A 107 17.06 26.21 6.38
N GLU A 108 16.54 25.02 6.68
CA GLU A 108 17.20 23.74 6.36
C GLU A 108 17.15 23.48 4.85
N LEU A 109 16.00 23.75 4.21
CA LEU A 109 15.87 23.69 2.74
C LEU A 109 16.85 24.64 2.04
N SER A 110 16.95 25.89 2.50
CA SER A 110 17.92 26.85 1.97
C SER A 110 19.37 26.37 2.17
N ARG A 111 19.70 25.77 3.33
CA ARG A 111 21.05 25.21 3.59
C ARG A 111 21.39 24.09 2.60
N LEU A 112 20.41 23.27 2.23
CA LEU A 112 20.55 22.19 1.26
C LEU A 112 20.47 22.66 -0.21
N ASN A 113 20.21 23.95 -0.46
CA ASN A 113 19.89 24.47 -1.79
C ASN A 113 18.67 23.77 -2.44
N LEU A 114 17.67 23.42 -1.64
CA LEU A 114 16.41 22.81 -2.08
C LEU A 114 15.30 23.85 -2.06
N LYS A 115 14.43 23.84 -3.08
CA LYS A 115 13.28 24.75 -3.13
C LYS A 115 12.12 24.25 -2.30
N ASN A 116 11.83 22.94 -2.37
CA ASN A 116 10.68 22.35 -1.69
C ASN A 116 11.04 21.07 -0.93
N ASP A 117 10.26 20.79 0.11
CA ASP A 117 10.23 19.48 0.72
C ASP A 117 9.32 18.51 -0.05
N LEU A 118 9.26 17.27 0.41
CA LEU A 118 8.44 16.23 -0.17
C LEU A 118 6.93 16.42 0.09
N ARG A 119 6.49 17.42 0.86
CA ARG A 119 5.06 17.79 0.90
C ARG A 119 4.62 18.45 -0.40
N LYS A 120 5.54 18.89 -1.27
CA LYS A 120 5.14 19.33 -2.61
C LYS A 120 4.81 18.10 -3.46
N ARG A 121 3.61 18.09 -4.07
CA ARG A 121 3.08 16.99 -4.91
C ARG A 121 4.15 16.45 -5.87
N ASP A 122 4.75 17.37 -6.63
CA ASP A 122 5.69 17.02 -7.69
C ASP A 122 7.00 16.46 -7.12
N ASN A 123 7.50 16.98 -5.98
CA ASN A 123 8.71 16.49 -5.33
C ASN A 123 8.53 15.06 -4.82
N ALA A 124 7.43 14.77 -4.11
CA ALA A 124 7.13 13.41 -3.66
C ALA A 124 6.98 12.44 -4.83
N PHE A 125 6.21 12.81 -5.87
CA PHE A 125 6.01 11.95 -7.02
C PHE A 125 7.32 11.67 -7.78
N VAL A 126 8.11 12.71 -8.07
CA VAL A 126 9.39 12.56 -8.77
C VAL A 126 10.37 11.72 -7.95
N MET A 127 10.46 11.96 -6.64
CA MET A 127 11.35 11.18 -5.79
C MET A 127 10.90 9.71 -5.72
N LEU A 128 9.60 9.45 -5.54
CA LEU A 128 9.05 8.09 -5.56
C LEU A 128 9.36 7.37 -6.88
N LYS A 129 9.15 8.05 -8.02
CA LYS A 129 9.46 7.53 -9.36
C LYS A 129 10.95 7.24 -9.51
N ILE A 130 11.83 8.15 -9.08
CA ILE A 130 13.29 7.94 -9.11
C ILE A 130 13.65 6.68 -8.33
N LEU A 131 13.12 6.50 -7.12
CA LEU A 131 13.49 5.35 -6.32
C LEU A 131 13.03 4.05 -6.98
N ILE A 132 11.74 3.95 -7.32
CA ILE A 132 11.15 2.72 -7.86
C ILE A 132 11.77 2.34 -9.21
N GLU A 133 11.91 3.28 -10.14
CA GLU A 133 12.44 2.98 -11.49
C GLU A 133 13.91 2.55 -11.46
N ASN A 134 14.63 2.85 -10.37
CA ASN A 134 16.01 2.49 -10.21
C ASN A 134 16.20 1.34 -9.21
N LEU A 135 15.14 0.71 -8.69
CA LEU A 135 15.28 -0.54 -7.92
C LEU A 135 15.58 -1.73 -8.85
N ARG A 136 16.31 -2.71 -8.32
CA ARG A 136 16.55 -4.00 -9.03
C ARG A 136 15.32 -4.90 -9.05
N LYS A 137 14.45 -4.73 -8.05
CA LYS A 137 13.19 -5.48 -7.91
C LYS A 137 12.02 -4.54 -8.18
N GLU A 138 10.96 -5.11 -8.70
CA GLU A 138 9.69 -4.40 -8.87
C GLU A 138 9.06 -4.11 -7.50
N SER A 139 8.33 -3.01 -7.42
CA SER A 139 7.57 -2.59 -6.24
C SER A 139 6.10 -2.91 -6.41
N ILE A 140 5.43 -3.30 -5.32
CA ILE A 140 4.00 -3.57 -5.30
C ILE A 140 3.32 -2.55 -4.39
N LEU A 141 2.35 -1.82 -4.92
CA LEU A 141 1.42 -1.01 -4.14
C LEU A 141 0.09 -1.76 -4.04
N PHE A 142 -0.31 -2.09 -2.82
CA PHE A 142 -1.59 -2.72 -2.53
C PHE A 142 -2.59 -1.67 -2.07
N ILE A 143 -3.77 -1.61 -2.68
CA ILE A 143 -4.86 -0.70 -2.31
C ILE A 143 -6.11 -1.52 -2.01
N ASP A 144 -6.52 -1.50 -0.76
CA ASP A 144 -7.74 -2.20 -0.31
C ASP A 144 -9.00 -1.34 -0.53
N ASP A 145 -10.15 -1.99 -0.69
CA ASP A 145 -11.47 -1.39 -0.90
C ASP A 145 -11.49 -0.29 -2.00
N PHE A 146 -10.88 -0.58 -3.15
CA PHE A 146 -10.73 0.42 -4.22
C PHE A 146 -12.08 0.90 -4.76
N GLU A 147 -13.12 0.07 -4.68
CA GLU A 147 -14.47 0.44 -5.11
C GLU A 147 -15.05 1.64 -4.35
N ARG A 148 -14.57 1.93 -3.13
CA ARG A 148 -15.02 3.10 -2.37
C ARG A 148 -14.70 4.41 -3.08
N ILE A 149 -13.58 4.48 -3.81
CA ILE A 149 -13.24 5.67 -4.62
C ILE A 149 -14.26 5.82 -5.75
N ILE A 150 -14.64 4.71 -6.37
CA ILE A 150 -15.57 4.69 -7.50
C ILE A 150 -17.00 5.00 -7.05
N SER A 151 -17.46 4.43 -5.94
CA SER A 151 -18.82 4.66 -5.41
C SER A 151 -19.04 6.11 -5.00
N ILE A 152 -18.03 6.80 -4.47
CA ILE A 152 -18.11 8.25 -4.17
C ILE A 152 -18.22 9.07 -5.46
N MET A 153 -17.56 8.64 -6.54
CA MET A 153 -17.59 9.34 -7.83
C MET A 153 -18.91 9.11 -8.57
N ASN A 154 -19.35 7.86 -8.60
CA ASN A 154 -20.53 7.33 -9.26
C ASN A 154 -21.21 6.35 -8.29
N PRO A 155 -22.17 6.79 -7.47
CA PRO A 155 -22.94 5.88 -6.64
C PRO A 155 -23.69 4.91 -7.57
N ILE A 156 -23.49 3.61 -7.36
CA ILE A 156 -24.17 2.55 -8.10
C ILE A 156 -25.52 2.21 -7.44
N ASP A 157 -25.62 2.43 -6.12
CA ASP A 157 -26.85 2.30 -5.34
C ASP A 157 -27.47 3.68 -5.10
N ASP A 158 -28.74 3.84 -5.48
CA ASP A 158 -29.59 5.01 -5.17
C ASP A 158 -29.94 5.09 -3.66
N GLU A 159 -29.54 4.11 -2.84
CA GLU A 159 -29.79 4.03 -1.39
C GLU A 159 -28.66 4.60 -0.53
N ALA A 160 -27.71 5.34 -1.10
CA ALA A 160 -26.82 6.14 -0.28
C ALA A 160 -27.68 7.19 0.46
N GLU A 161 -27.84 7.02 1.78
CA GLU A 161 -28.43 8.02 2.67
C GLU A 161 -28.05 9.41 2.17
N GLU A 162 -29.04 10.29 2.01
CA GLU A 162 -28.80 11.69 1.64
C GLU A 162 -27.82 12.30 2.64
N ILE A 163 -26.53 12.26 2.31
CA ILE A 163 -25.50 12.98 3.04
C ILE A 163 -25.85 14.44 2.78
N PHE A 164 -26.52 15.05 3.76
CA PHE A 164 -26.94 16.44 3.69
C PHE A 164 -25.68 17.30 3.60
N ASP A 165 -25.30 17.65 2.38
CA ASP A 165 -24.12 18.47 2.09
C ASP A 165 -24.56 19.94 1.91
N PRO A 166 -24.27 20.83 2.86
CA PRO A 166 -24.64 22.24 2.80
C PRO A 166 -24.01 22.99 1.61
N SER A 167 -23.05 22.38 0.90
CA SER A 167 -22.39 22.99 -0.27
C SER A 167 -23.32 23.18 -1.47
N TRP A 168 -24.47 22.48 -1.52
CA TRP A 168 -25.51 22.70 -2.54
C TRP A 168 -26.16 24.09 -2.45
N LEU A 169 -26.16 24.74 -1.27
CA LEU A 169 -26.67 26.09 -1.07
C LEU A 169 -25.82 27.18 -1.77
N TYR A 170 -24.60 26.84 -2.20
CA TYR A 170 -23.63 27.80 -2.76
C TYR A 170 -23.32 27.58 -4.25
N GLY A 171 -24.14 26.81 -4.97
CA GLY A 171 -24.14 26.79 -6.44
C GLY A 171 -23.10 25.88 -7.13
N ASN A 172 -22.36 25.06 -6.38
CA ASN A 172 -21.51 24.03 -6.98
C ASN A 172 -22.28 22.70 -7.07
N LYS A 173 -22.44 22.17 -8.30
CA LYS A 173 -23.22 20.93 -8.57
C LYS A 173 -22.51 19.64 -8.13
N GLN A 174 -21.25 19.70 -7.70
CA GLN A 174 -20.45 18.53 -7.30
C GLN A 174 -20.05 18.63 -5.83
N SER A 175 -20.24 17.54 -5.09
CA SER A 175 -19.83 17.46 -3.68
C SER A 175 -18.29 17.52 -3.56
N PRO A 176 -17.75 18.09 -2.47
CA PRO A 176 -16.31 18.08 -2.18
C PRO A 176 -15.70 16.67 -2.19
N ASP A 177 -16.47 15.67 -1.74
CA ASP A 177 -16.04 14.27 -1.69
C ASP A 177 -15.86 13.67 -3.08
N LYS A 178 -16.77 13.97 -4.01
CA LYS A 178 -16.63 13.56 -5.42
C LYS A 178 -15.37 14.15 -6.06
N ILE A 179 -15.10 15.43 -5.83
CA ILE A 179 -13.89 16.10 -6.32
C ILE A 179 -12.63 15.46 -5.71
N SER A 180 -12.68 15.10 -4.42
CA SER A 180 -11.57 14.46 -3.72
C SER A 180 -11.30 13.05 -4.26
N ALA A 181 -12.35 12.26 -4.50
CA ALA A 181 -12.27 10.93 -5.08
C ALA A 181 -11.70 10.97 -6.50
N GLU A 182 -12.19 11.86 -7.36
CA GLU A 182 -11.66 12.07 -8.72
C GLU A 182 -10.17 12.42 -8.70
N LYS A 183 -9.76 13.35 -7.83
CA LYS A 183 -8.34 13.72 -7.66
C LYS A 183 -7.49 12.58 -7.13
N THR A 184 -8.07 11.66 -6.35
CA THR A 184 -7.34 10.51 -5.81
C THR A 184 -7.17 9.45 -6.90
N PHE A 185 -8.23 9.17 -7.65
CA PHE A 185 -8.20 8.30 -8.82
C PHE A 185 -7.15 8.78 -9.85
N ASP A 186 -7.13 10.08 -10.17
CA ASP A 186 -6.15 10.67 -11.09
C ASP A 186 -4.71 10.46 -10.65
N LYS A 187 -4.44 10.56 -9.34
CA LYS A 187 -3.09 10.32 -8.81
C LYS A 187 -2.71 8.85 -8.89
N ILE A 188 -3.65 7.94 -8.67
CA ILE A 188 -3.40 6.50 -8.82
C ILE A 188 -3.10 6.17 -10.29
N LEU A 189 -3.80 6.78 -11.24
CA LEU A 189 -3.48 6.63 -12.66
C LEU A 189 -2.11 7.20 -13.02
N GLU A 190 -1.71 8.32 -12.42
CA GLU A 190 -0.37 8.89 -12.60
C GLU A 190 0.73 7.94 -12.06
N LEU A 191 0.47 7.19 -10.98
CA LEU A 191 1.39 6.16 -10.48
C LEU A 191 1.62 5.01 -11.49
N LEU A 192 0.64 4.68 -12.35
CA LEU A 192 0.83 3.67 -13.40
C LEU A 192 1.92 4.04 -14.41
N SER A 193 2.35 5.30 -14.46
CA SER A 193 3.44 5.75 -15.31
C SER A 193 4.84 5.38 -14.78
N ILE A 194 4.94 4.96 -13.51
CA ILE A 194 6.21 4.59 -12.87
C ILE A 194 6.60 3.18 -13.31
N LYS A 195 7.72 3.05 -14.03
CA LYS A 195 8.21 1.73 -14.45
C LYS A 195 8.66 0.91 -13.24
N GLY A 196 8.30 -0.36 -13.22
CA GLY A 196 8.61 -1.26 -12.11
C GLY A 196 7.64 -1.17 -10.92
N LEU A 197 6.63 -0.28 -10.97
CA LEU A 197 5.52 -0.27 -10.00
C LEU A 197 4.36 -1.13 -10.51
N LYS A 198 3.92 -2.09 -9.71
CA LYS A 198 2.69 -2.85 -9.91
C LYS A 198 1.67 -2.44 -8.85
N ILE A 199 0.43 -2.19 -9.27
CA ILE A 199 -0.66 -1.85 -8.35
C ILE A 199 -1.61 -3.04 -8.29
N ILE A 200 -1.86 -3.54 -7.08
CA ILE A 200 -2.86 -4.56 -6.80
C ILE A 200 -4.00 -3.87 -6.06
N ILE A 201 -5.22 -4.06 -6.53
CA ILE A 201 -6.42 -3.51 -5.91
C ILE A 201 -7.36 -4.65 -5.50
N THR A 202 -8.06 -4.48 -4.39
CA THR A 202 -9.19 -5.34 -4.03
C THR A 202 -10.50 -4.67 -4.45
N LEU A 203 -11.49 -5.50 -4.77
CA LEU A 203 -12.82 -5.08 -5.18
C LEU A 203 -13.85 -6.02 -4.57
N LYS A 204 -15.00 -5.47 -4.20
CA LYS A 204 -16.14 -6.26 -3.70
C LYS A 204 -16.88 -7.06 -4.77
N SER A 205 -16.94 -6.54 -6.00
CA SER A 205 -17.67 -7.19 -7.11
C SER A 205 -17.07 -6.87 -8.47
N LEU A 206 -17.40 -7.69 -9.46
CA LEU A 206 -17.00 -7.50 -10.86
C LEU A 206 -17.66 -6.27 -11.52
N GLU A 207 -18.78 -5.77 -10.96
CA GLU A 207 -19.46 -4.57 -11.46
C GLU A 207 -18.57 -3.32 -11.29
N TYR A 208 -17.95 -3.19 -10.12
CA TYR A 208 -17.00 -2.11 -9.86
C TYR A 208 -15.79 -2.17 -10.79
N PHE A 209 -15.33 -3.37 -11.15
CA PHE A 209 -14.27 -3.53 -12.14
C PHE A 209 -14.67 -2.97 -13.53
N GLY A 210 -15.93 -3.15 -13.93
CA GLY A 210 -16.50 -2.56 -15.14
C GLY A 210 -16.48 -1.03 -15.10
N GLU A 211 -16.93 -0.44 -14.00
CA GLU A 211 -16.93 1.02 -13.81
C GLU A 211 -15.50 1.61 -13.79
N ILE A 212 -14.54 0.92 -13.16
CA ILE A 212 -13.13 1.32 -13.18
C ILE A 212 -12.61 1.36 -14.62
N LYS A 213 -12.86 0.32 -15.40
CA LYS A 213 -12.45 0.28 -16.82
C LYS A 213 -13.04 1.44 -17.61
N LYS A 214 -14.33 1.70 -17.45
CA LYS A 214 -15.02 2.82 -18.10
C LYS A 214 -14.38 4.17 -17.73
N LYS A 215 -14.07 4.39 -16.45
CA LYS A 215 -13.40 5.60 -15.97
C LYS A 215 -11.97 5.77 -16.48
N ILE A 216 -11.23 4.67 -16.60
CA ILE A 216 -9.91 4.68 -17.23
C ILE A 216 -10.05 5.02 -18.72
N GLU A 217 -11.03 4.46 -19.42
CA GLU A 217 -11.27 4.75 -20.83
C GLU A 217 -11.60 6.23 -21.08
N GLU A 218 -12.45 6.82 -20.24
CA GLU A 218 -12.82 8.24 -20.28
C GLU A 218 -11.61 9.17 -20.13
N LYS A 219 -10.62 8.79 -19.31
CA LYS A 219 -9.44 9.63 -19.02
C LYS A 219 -8.28 9.37 -19.97
N ASN A 220 -7.93 8.10 -20.19
CA ASN A 220 -6.85 7.68 -21.07
C ASN A 220 -7.00 6.21 -21.46
N LYS A 221 -7.57 5.98 -22.65
CA LYS A 221 -7.78 4.64 -23.23
C LYS A 221 -6.51 3.79 -23.29
N ASN A 222 -5.32 4.38 -23.42
CA ASN A 222 -4.08 3.62 -23.51
C ASN A 222 -3.72 2.92 -22.18
N LEU A 223 -4.20 3.42 -21.04
CA LEU A 223 -3.95 2.81 -19.74
C LEU A 223 -4.70 1.50 -19.55
N LEU A 224 -5.76 1.23 -20.32
CA LEU A 224 -6.50 -0.04 -20.27
C LEU A 224 -5.62 -1.25 -20.58
N ILE A 225 -4.56 -1.06 -21.37
CA ILE A 225 -3.61 -2.13 -21.73
C ILE A 225 -2.86 -2.65 -20.49
N LEU A 226 -2.71 -1.79 -19.47
CA LEU A 226 -2.06 -2.13 -18.20
C LEU A 226 -3.00 -2.86 -17.24
N VAL A 227 -4.31 -2.72 -17.42
CA VAL A 227 -5.33 -3.32 -16.55
C VAL A 227 -5.48 -4.81 -16.89
N LYS A 228 -5.22 -5.67 -15.92
CA LYS A 228 -5.40 -7.12 -16.04
C LYS A 228 -6.81 -7.55 -15.64
N ASN A 229 -7.18 -8.76 -16.03
CA ASN A 229 -8.43 -9.35 -15.55
C ASN A 229 -8.35 -9.60 -14.04
N PRO A 230 -9.47 -9.43 -13.32
CA PRO A 230 -9.51 -9.67 -11.89
C PRO A 230 -9.28 -11.16 -11.61
N LEU A 231 -8.73 -11.43 -10.43
CA LEU A 231 -8.65 -12.78 -9.90
C LEU A 231 -9.76 -12.92 -8.86
N ASP A 232 -10.72 -13.79 -9.15
CA ASP A 232 -11.82 -14.07 -8.24
C ASP A 232 -11.31 -14.95 -7.10
N MET A 233 -11.53 -14.50 -5.86
CA MET A 233 -11.27 -15.32 -4.68
C MET A 233 -12.47 -16.23 -4.43
N PRO A 234 -12.32 -17.56 -4.53
CA PRO A 234 -13.44 -18.47 -4.31
C PRO A 234 -13.87 -18.44 -2.83
N SER A 235 -15.15 -18.71 -2.59
CA SER A 235 -15.63 -19.07 -1.26
C SER A 235 -14.92 -20.31 -0.75
N PHE A 236 -14.92 -20.49 0.57
CA PHE A 236 -14.45 -21.73 1.19
C PHE A 236 -15.24 -22.92 0.66
N THR A 237 -14.55 -24.03 0.47
CA THR A 237 -15.16 -25.35 0.34
C THR A 237 -15.54 -25.90 1.71
N GLU A 238 -16.30 -27.00 1.73
CA GLU A 238 -16.61 -27.71 2.98
C GLU A 238 -15.32 -28.07 3.75
N GLU A 239 -14.30 -28.54 3.03
CA GLU A 239 -13.00 -28.92 3.60
C GLU A 239 -12.23 -27.73 4.16
N ASP A 240 -12.28 -26.57 3.50
CA ASP A 240 -11.63 -25.35 4.00
C ASP A 240 -12.23 -24.91 5.34
N VAL A 241 -13.54 -25.08 5.54
CA VAL A 241 -14.20 -24.79 6.83
C VAL A 241 -13.71 -25.74 7.93
N PHE A 242 -13.54 -27.03 7.63
CA PHE A 242 -12.96 -27.99 8.56
C PHE A 242 -11.52 -27.66 8.92
N GLN A 243 -10.72 -27.35 7.91
CA GLN A 243 -9.30 -27.05 8.08
C GLN A 243 -9.11 -25.75 8.87
N LEU A 244 -9.85 -24.69 8.52
CA LEU A 244 -9.88 -23.42 9.26
C LEU A 244 -10.17 -23.65 10.74
N TYR A 245 -11.22 -24.41 11.04
CA TYR A 245 -11.60 -24.71 12.42
C TYR A 245 -10.49 -25.44 13.17
N LYS A 246 -9.92 -26.48 12.56
CA LYS A 246 -8.88 -27.31 13.17
C LYS A 246 -7.61 -26.50 13.46
N GLU A 247 -7.15 -25.72 12.49
CA GLU A 247 -5.96 -24.86 12.64
C GLU A 247 -6.14 -23.85 13.78
N HIS A 248 -7.33 -23.27 13.91
CA HIS A 248 -7.60 -22.32 15.00
C HIS A 248 -7.65 -23.00 16.37
N LEU A 249 -8.16 -24.23 16.47
CA LEU A 249 -8.07 -24.99 17.72
C LEU A 249 -6.62 -25.33 18.06
N ASP A 250 -5.84 -25.79 17.09
CA ASP A 250 -4.43 -26.12 17.31
C ASP A 250 -3.66 -24.88 17.81
N LEU A 251 -3.90 -23.71 17.21
CA LEU A 251 -3.34 -22.44 17.68
C LEU A 251 -3.81 -22.06 19.10
N PHE A 252 -5.10 -22.24 19.39
CA PHE A 252 -5.64 -21.96 20.72
C PHE A 252 -4.99 -22.84 21.80
N PHE A 253 -4.92 -24.15 21.59
CA PHE A 253 -4.35 -25.09 22.55
C PHE A 253 -2.84 -24.94 22.70
N ALA A 254 -2.13 -24.61 21.62
CA ALA A 254 -0.72 -24.24 21.67
C ALA A 254 -0.49 -23.00 22.53
N ASN A 255 -1.35 -21.97 22.41
CA ASN A 255 -1.22 -20.72 23.16
C ASN A 255 -1.45 -20.88 24.67
N ILE A 256 -2.29 -21.84 25.10
CA ILE A 256 -2.51 -22.14 26.53
C ILE A 256 -1.56 -23.23 27.07
N ASP A 257 -0.53 -23.59 26.31
CA ASP A 257 0.46 -24.65 26.60
C ASP A 257 -0.17 -26.02 26.95
N TYR A 258 -1.36 -26.32 26.42
CA TYR A 258 -2.02 -27.61 26.62
C TYR A 258 -1.50 -28.64 25.62
N LYS A 259 -0.26 -29.09 25.83
CA LYS A 259 0.48 -30.03 24.95
C LYS A 259 -0.21 -31.39 24.75
N GLU A 260 -1.16 -31.72 25.61
CA GLU A 260 -1.95 -32.95 25.53
C GLU A 260 -3.03 -32.92 24.45
N TYR A 261 -3.43 -31.73 23.96
CA TYR A 261 -4.47 -31.61 22.95
C TYR A 261 -4.16 -32.41 21.69
N SER A 262 -2.99 -32.19 21.09
CA SER A 262 -2.58 -32.90 19.88
C SER A 262 -2.46 -34.42 20.10
N LYS A 263 -2.22 -34.86 21.33
CA LYS A 263 -2.11 -36.28 21.68
C LYS A 263 -3.47 -36.96 21.85
N HIS A 264 -4.47 -36.26 22.37
CA HIS A 264 -5.79 -36.81 22.69
C HIS A 264 -6.90 -36.42 21.70
N PHE A 265 -6.71 -35.35 20.95
CA PHE A 265 -7.74 -34.69 20.15
C PHE A 265 -7.28 -34.32 18.73
N SER A 266 -6.13 -34.81 18.25
CA SER A 266 -5.64 -34.51 16.88
C SER A 266 -6.59 -34.91 15.74
N THR A 267 -7.51 -35.84 16.01
CA THR A 267 -8.60 -36.26 15.10
C THR A 267 -9.98 -35.80 15.56
N SER A 268 -10.05 -35.05 16.67
CA SER A 268 -11.28 -34.58 17.25
C SER A 268 -11.64 -33.20 16.72
N LEU A 269 -12.93 -32.97 16.51
CA LEU A 269 -13.48 -31.64 16.23
C LEU A 269 -14.08 -31.00 17.48
N PHE A 270 -13.75 -31.52 18.66
CA PHE A 270 -14.21 -31.00 19.94
C PHE A 270 -13.74 -29.55 20.14
N PRO A 271 -14.60 -28.62 20.64
CA PRO A 271 -15.90 -28.88 21.28
C PRO A 271 -17.11 -29.06 20.36
N ILE A 272 -16.98 -28.88 19.04
CA ILE A 272 -18.09 -29.11 18.10
C ILE A 272 -17.96 -30.48 17.41
N ASN A 273 -18.65 -30.68 16.29
CA ASN A 273 -18.55 -31.91 15.52
C ASN A 273 -18.69 -31.65 14.01
N LYS A 274 -18.48 -32.71 13.22
CA LYS A 274 -18.54 -32.65 11.77
C LYS A 274 -19.89 -32.16 11.24
N LYS A 275 -20.98 -32.54 11.90
CA LYS A 275 -22.35 -32.19 11.48
C LYS A 275 -22.58 -30.68 11.57
N ILE A 276 -22.16 -30.05 12.67
CA ILE A 276 -22.31 -28.61 12.87
C ILE A 276 -21.51 -27.81 11.83
N LEU A 277 -20.26 -28.22 11.56
CA LEU A 277 -19.44 -27.56 10.53
C LEU A 277 -20.07 -27.67 9.13
N LYS A 278 -20.72 -28.80 8.81
CA LYS A 278 -21.53 -28.93 7.58
C LYS A 278 -22.75 -28.03 7.58
N THR A 279 -23.45 -27.91 8.70
CA THR A 279 -24.57 -26.99 8.84
C THR A 279 -24.11 -25.55 8.61
N ILE A 280 -23.02 -25.12 9.24
CA ILE A 280 -22.41 -23.79 9.03
C ILE A 280 -22.06 -23.58 7.56
N PHE A 281 -21.38 -24.55 6.92
CA PHE A 281 -21.06 -24.44 5.49
C PHE A 281 -22.32 -24.30 4.63
N SER A 282 -23.38 -25.07 4.92
CA SER A 282 -24.63 -25.04 4.17
C SER A 282 -25.40 -23.73 4.34
N GLU A 283 -25.37 -23.13 5.53
CA GLU A 283 -26.01 -21.84 5.81
C GLU A 283 -25.25 -20.66 5.18
N THR A 284 -23.92 -20.72 5.24
CA THR A 284 -23.03 -19.62 4.81
C THR A 284 -22.60 -19.71 3.36
N GLN A 285 -22.82 -20.86 2.71
CA GLN A 285 -22.37 -21.17 1.35
C GLN A 285 -20.86 -20.90 1.16
N GLY A 286 -20.08 -21.17 2.20
CA GLY A 286 -18.62 -20.99 2.20
C GLY A 286 -18.14 -19.55 2.33
N ASN A 287 -19.00 -18.57 2.66
CA ASN A 287 -18.55 -17.20 2.91
C ASN A 287 -17.65 -17.15 4.17
N PRO A 288 -16.34 -16.82 4.05
CA PRO A 288 -15.41 -16.88 5.18
C PRO A 288 -15.84 -16.04 6.39
N ARG A 289 -16.38 -14.85 6.14
CA ARG A 289 -16.80 -13.91 7.20
C ARG A 289 -17.98 -14.46 7.97
N GLU A 290 -18.98 -15.00 7.28
CA GLU A 290 -20.15 -15.59 7.92
C GLU A 290 -19.81 -16.90 8.64
N VAL A 291 -18.94 -17.74 8.07
CA VAL A 291 -18.41 -18.94 8.75
C VAL A 291 -17.80 -18.58 10.10
N ILE A 292 -16.90 -17.59 10.13
CA ILE A 292 -16.25 -17.12 11.35
C ILE A 292 -17.26 -16.58 12.36
N LYS A 293 -18.26 -15.79 11.91
CA LYS A 293 -19.32 -15.28 12.79
C LYS A 293 -20.13 -16.40 13.45
N HIS A 294 -20.52 -17.43 12.69
CA HIS A 294 -21.24 -18.58 13.22
C HIS A 294 -20.39 -19.34 14.25
N LEU A 295 -19.11 -19.57 13.96
CA LEU A 295 -18.19 -20.20 14.90
C LEU A 295 -18.08 -19.39 16.20
N ILE A 296 -17.84 -18.07 16.11
CA ILE A 296 -17.77 -17.18 17.27
C ILE A 296 -19.06 -17.25 18.10
N LYS A 297 -20.23 -17.23 17.45
CA LYS A 297 -21.52 -17.34 18.13
C LYS A 297 -21.62 -18.63 18.93
N ILE A 298 -21.29 -19.76 18.32
CA ILE A 298 -21.34 -21.08 18.98
C ILE A 298 -20.35 -21.11 20.16
N PHE A 299 -19.12 -20.64 19.99
CA PHE A 299 -18.13 -20.61 21.06
C PHE A 299 -18.55 -19.68 22.21
N ASN A 300 -19.12 -18.52 21.92
CA ASN A 300 -19.65 -17.63 22.95
C ASN A 300 -20.78 -18.31 23.74
N GLU A 301 -21.67 -19.04 23.07
CA GLU A 301 -22.70 -19.83 23.76
C GLU A 301 -22.08 -20.95 24.61
N ILE A 302 -21.08 -21.67 24.13
CA ILE A 302 -20.38 -22.72 24.89
C ILE A 302 -19.71 -22.15 26.16
N VAL A 303 -19.10 -20.98 26.06
CA VAL A 303 -18.33 -20.37 27.17
C VAL A 303 -19.24 -19.68 28.19
N ILE A 304 -20.32 -19.04 27.74
CA ILE A 304 -21.17 -18.16 28.58
C ILE A 304 -22.40 -18.91 29.12
N SER A 305 -22.92 -19.90 28.39
CA SER A 305 -24.15 -20.58 28.77
C SER A 305 -23.95 -21.53 29.95
N ASN A 306 -24.94 -21.58 30.83
CA ASN A 306 -25.03 -22.60 31.89
C ASN A 306 -25.69 -23.91 31.38
N GLU A 307 -26.08 -23.96 30.09
CA GLU A 307 -26.65 -25.16 29.48
C GLU A 307 -25.58 -26.23 29.27
N LYS A 308 -26.02 -27.49 29.18
CA LYS A 308 -25.11 -28.59 28.81
C LYS A 308 -24.66 -28.43 27.36
N LEU A 309 -23.40 -28.80 27.10
CA LEU A 309 -22.81 -28.73 25.76
C LEU A 309 -23.68 -29.47 24.72
N GLU A 310 -24.25 -30.63 25.06
CA GLU A 310 -25.09 -31.39 24.13
C GLU A 310 -26.36 -30.63 23.70
N ASP A 311 -26.92 -29.81 24.58
CA ASP A 311 -28.14 -29.04 24.29
C ASP A 311 -27.82 -27.81 23.44
N ILE A 312 -26.67 -27.16 23.67
CA ILE A 312 -26.16 -26.09 22.82
C ILE A 312 -25.88 -26.62 21.41
N LEU A 313 -25.16 -27.74 21.30
CA LEU A 313 -24.81 -28.35 20.01
C LEU A 313 -26.04 -28.83 19.21
N LYS A 314 -27.16 -29.18 19.87
CA LYS A 314 -28.41 -29.51 19.18
C LYS A 314 -29.08 -28.32 18.52
N LYS A 315 -28.88 -27.09 19.03
CA LYS A 315 -29.47 -25.86 18.46
C LYS A 315 -28.85 -25.48 17.12
N HIS A 316 -27.61 -25.90 16.87
CA HIS A 316 -26.82 -25.56 15.68
C HIS A 316 -26.59 -26.77 14.74
N GLN A 317 -27.37 -27.83 14.92
CA GLN A 317 -27.35 -29.06 14.11
C GLN A 317 -28.51 -29.09 13.14
#